data_AF-A0A9D7DUM7-F1
#
_entry.id   AF-A0A9D7DUM7-F1
#
_cell.length_a   1.000
_cell.length_b   1.000
_cell.length_c   1.000
_cell.angle_alpha   90.00
_cell.angle_beta   90.00
_cell.angle_gamma   90.00
#
_symmetry.space_group_name_H-M   'P 1'
#
loop_
_entity.id
_entity.type
_entity.pdbx_description
1 polymer ?
#
loop_
_entity_poly.entity_id
_entity_poly.type
_entity_poly.pdbx_seq_one_letter_code
_entity_poly.pdbx_strand_id
1 'polypeptide(L)'
;MIRVRPIDKVLDALLRDKRYQRGLRLARIEEHWVEIVGEQIAKYAHVQGFEKGRLMVQCDHDVWRATLHHTKPELLARIEQVVGKGVVREIFLS
;
A
#
# COMPACT_ATOMS: atom_id res chain seq x y z
N MET A 1 -3.06 -43.73 18.55
CA MET A 1 -2.22 -42.76 17.82
C MET A 1 -3.14 -41.76 17.12
N ILE A 2 -3.29 -40.54 17.66
CA ILE A 2 -4.12 -39.51 17.01
C ILE A 2 -3.31 -38.91 15.86
N ARG A 3 -3.76 -39.16 14.63
CA ARG A 3 -3.11 -38.69 13.41
C ARG A 3 -3.60 -37.26 13.14
N VAL A 4 -2.93 -36.29 13.75
CA VAL A 4 -3.25 -34.87 13.53
C VAL A 4 -2.89 -34.51 12.08
N ARG A 5 -3.90 -34.17 11.28
CA ARG A 5 -3.76 -33.68 9.89
C ARG A 5 -4.55 -32.38 9.74
N PRO A 6 -4.03 -31.35 9.05
CA PRO A 6 -2.87 -30.62 9.54
C PRO A 6 -3.16 -29.11 9.42
N ILE A 7 -3.00 -28.37 10.53
CA ILE A 7 -3.36 -26.94 10.66
C ILE A 7 -2.71 -26.06 9.57
N ASP A 8 -1.60 -26.52 9.03
CA ASP A 8 -0.88 -26.03 7.85
C ASP A 8 -1.77 -25.81 6.63
N LYS A 9 -2.75 -26.67 6.31
CA LYS A 9 -3.65 -26.39 5.16
C LYS A 9 -4.57 -25.20 5.38
N VAL A 10 -5.05 -25.01 6.61
CA VAL A 10 -5.89 -23.86 6.98
C VAL A 10 -5.04 -22.59 7.06
N LEU A 11 -3.84 -22.70 7.62
CA LEU A 11 -2.88 -21.61 7.70
C LEU A 11 -2.44 -21.15 6.30
N ASP A 12 -2.14 -22.07 5.38
CA ASP A 12 -1.78 -21.77 4.00
C ASP A 12 -2.92 -21.09 3.23
N ALA A 13 -4.16 -21.55 3.42
CA ALA A 13 -5.33 -20.92 2.83
C ALA A 13 -5.49 -19.47 3.33
N LEU A 14 -5.41 -19.25 4.65
CA LEU A 14 -5.50 -17.91 5.25
C LEU A 14 -4.35 -16.99 4.83
N LEU A 15 -3.12 -17.51 4.73
CA LEU A 15 -1.96 -16.75 4.25
C LEU A 15 -2.09 -16.39 2.77
N ARG A 16 -2.67 -17.28 1.96
CA ARG A 16 -2.94 -17.04 0.53
C ARG A 16 -4.01 -15.96 0.36
N ASP A 17 -5.11 -16.03 1.10
CA ASP A 17 -6.16 -15.00 1.08
C ASP A 17 -5.61 -13.63 1.48
N LYS A 18 -4.82 -13.55 2.55
CA LYS A 18 -4.20 -12.28 2.98
C LYS A 18 -3.20 -11.72 1.97
N ARG A 19 -2.50 -12.57 1.20
CA ARG A 19 -1.59 -12.14 0.14
C ARG A 19 -2.36 -11.65 -1.08
N TYR A 20 -3.39 -12.37 -1.49
CA TYR A 20 -4.27 -11.98 -2.59
C TYR A 20 -4.94 -10.62 -2.32
N GLN A 21 -5.49 -10.46 -1.12
CA GLN A 21 -6.08 -9.21 -0.65
C GLN A 21 -5.08 -8.03 -0.61
N ARG A 22 -3.81 -8.29 -0.25
CA ARG A 22 -2.75 -7.27 -0.30
C ARG A 22 -2.41 -6.88 -1.73
N GLY A 23 -2.24 -7.85 -2.61
CA GLY A 23 -1.96 -7.60 -4.03
C GLY A 23 -3.07 -6.79 -4.70
N LEU A 24 -4.34 -7.12 -4.44
CA LEU A 24 -5.48 -6.39 -5.00
C LEU A 24 -5.52 -4.92 -4.54
N ARG A 25 -5.22 -4.67 -3.25
CA ARG A 25 -5.14 -3.29 -2.73
C ARG A 25 -3.98 -2.52 -3.34
N LEU A 26 -2.82 -3.15 -3.46
CA LEU A 26 -1.65 -2.53 -4.07
C LEU A 26 -1.94 -2.14 -5.52
N ALA A 27 -2.47 -3.08 -6.30
CA ALA A 27 -2.87 -2.84 -7.69
C ALA A 27 -3.86 -1.67 -7.82
N ARG A 28 -4.82 -1.56 -6.89
CA ARG A 28 -5.77 -0.44 -6.89
C ARG A 28 -5.10 0.90 -6.56
N ILE A 29 -4.13 0.93 -5.66
CA ILE A 29 -3.37 2.16 -5.39
C ILE A 29 -2.54 2.54 -6.62
N GLU A 30 -1.90 1.57 -7.27
CA GLU A 30 -1.10 1.79 -8.47
C GLU A 30 -1.96 2.33 -9.63
N GLU A 31 -3.15 1.75 -9.85
CA GLU A 31 -4.11 2.18 -10.87
C GLU A 31 -4.54 3.65 -10.67
N HIS A 32 -4.82 4.03 -9.42
CA HIS A 32 -5.29 5.38 -9.08
C HIS A 32 -4.15 6.33 -8.67
N TRP A 33 -2.88 5.95 -8.81
CA TRP A 33 -1.77 6.72 -8.23
C TRP A 33 -1.70 8.16 -8.73
N VAL A 34 -1.86 8.35 -10.05
CA VAL A 34 -1.87 9.68 -10.67
C VAL A 34 -3.01 10.55 -10.14
N GLU A 35 -4.18 9.97 -9.88
CA GLU A 35 -5.33 10.68 -9.30
C GLU A 35 -5.07 11.05 -7.83
N ILE A 36 -4.39 10.18 -7.09
CA ILE A 36 -4.04 10.39 -5.68
C ILE A 36 -3.04 11.54 -5.54
N VAL A 37 -1.91 11.48 -6.26
CA VAL A 37 -0.78 12.42 -6.07
C VAL A 37 -0.70 13.55 -7.10
N GLY A 38 -1.39 13.43 -8.22
CA GLY A 38 -1.29 14.35 -9.37
C GLY A 38 -0.13 14.02 -10.32
N GLU A 39 -0.26 14.44 -11.57
CA GLU A 39 0.67 14.08 -12.66
C GLU A 39 2.14 14.45 -12.39
N GLN A 40 2.40 15.61 -11.76
CA GLN A 40 3.78 16.03 -11.53
C GLN A 40 4.49 15.15 -10.51
N ILE A 41 3.80 14.80 -9.42
CA ILE A 41 4.38 13.94 -8.38
C ILE A 41 4.51 12.50 -8.89
N ALA A 42 3.52 12.00 -9.63
CA ALA A 42 3.53 10.64 -10.17
C ALA A 42 4.69 10.36 -11.15
N LYS A 43 5.32 11.40 -11.71
CA LYS A 43 6.53 11.28 -12.55
C LYS A 43 7.80 10.96 -11.77
N TYR A 44 7.85 11.34 -10.50
CA TYR A 44 9.07 11.23 -9.66
C TYR A 44 8.86 10.39 -8.41
N ALA A 45 7.63 9.92 -8.19
CA ALA A 45 7.29 9.09 -7.06
C ALA A 45 6.38 7.94 -7.48
N HIS A 46 6.72 6.74 -7.05
CA HIS A 46 5.98 5.52 -7.37
C HIS A 46 5.85 4.62 -6.15
N VAL A 47 4.78 3.84 -6.15
CA VAL A 47 4.52 2.85 -5.11
C VAL A 47 5.49 1.68 -5.30
N GLN A 48 6.19 1.30 -4.24
CA GLN A 48 7.03 0.10 -4.21
C GLN A 48 6.35 -1.09 -3.55
N GLY A 49 5.38 -0.84 -2.67
CA GLY A 49 4.67 -1.91 -2.00
C GLY A 49 3.82 -1.45 -0.83
N PHE A 50 3.06 -2.39 -0.28
CA PHE A 50 2.14 -2.14 0.82
C PHE A 50 2.18 -3.29 1.83
N GLU A 51 2.60 -3.00 3.06
CA GLU A 51 2.69 -3.99 4.13
C GLU A 51 2.28 -3.43 5.48
N LYS A 52 1.50 -4.22 6.25
CA LYS A 52 1.10 -3.89 7.63
C LYS A 52 0.50 -2.48 7.81
N GLY A 53 -0.20 -1.97 6.79
CA GLY A 53 -0.79 -0.63 6.81
C GLY A 53 0.17 0.50 6.41
N ARG A 54 1.39 0.18 6.01
CA ARG A 54 2.38 1.14 5.50
C ARG A 54 2.49 1.03 3.99
N LEU A 55 2.27 2.14 3.31
CA LEU A 55 2.53 2.30 1.88
C LEU A 55 3.98 2.76 1.70
N MET A 56 4.78 2.01 0.95
CA MET A 56 6.15 2.38 0.60
C MET A 56 6.14 3.09 -0.74
N VAL A 57 6.67 4.30 -0.75
CA VAL A 57 6.75 5.16 -1.93
C VAL A 57 8.20 5.55 -2.13
N GLN A 58 8.75 5.23 -3.30
CA GLN A 58 10.05 5.74 -3.70
C GLN A 58 9.87 7.13 -4.29
N CYS A 59 10.76 8.06 -3.98
CA CYS A 59 10.80 9.36 -4.63
C CYS A 59 12.23 9.75 -5.01
N ASP A 60 12.47 9.92 -6.30
CA ASP A 60 13.81 10.11 -6.88
C ASP A 60 14.28 11.58 -6.88
N HIS A 61 13.52 12.49 -6.24
CA HIS A 61 13.78 13.93 -6.30
C HIS A 61 13.47 14.63 -4.97
N ASP A 62 14.44 15.34 -4.41
CA ASP A 62 14.35 15.94 -3.06
C ASP A 62 13.19 16.92 -2.89
N VAL A 63 12.97 17.80 -3.88
CA VAL A 63 11.83 18.74 -3.90
C VAL A 63 10.50 18.00 -3.77
N TRP A 64 10.29 16.94 -4.55
CA TRP A 64 9.04 16.18 -4.52
C TRP A 64 8.89 15.36 -3.24
N ARG A 65 10.00 14.88 -2.67
CA ARG A 65 10.02 14.22 -1.37
C ARG A 65 9.58 15.15 -0.24
N ALA A 66 10.05 16.40 -0.24
CA ALA A 66 9.63 17.42 0.71
C ALA A 66 8.13 17.74 0.55
N THR A 67 7.66 17.90 -0.69
CA THR A 67 6.23 18.11 -0.99
C THR A 67 5.37 16.96 -0.47
N LEU A 68 5.73 15.71 -0.78
CA LEU A 68 5.05 14.50 -0.28
C LEU A 68 5.03 14.42 1.24
N HIS A 69 6.12 14.83 1.90
CA HIS A 69 6.18 14.90 3.35
C HIS A 69 5.17 15.91 3.92
N HIS A 70 5.04 17.08 3.29
CA HIS A 70 4.12 18.14 3.74
C HIS A 70 2.66 17.78 3.45
N THR A 71 2.37 17.17 2.30
CA THR A 71 1.01 16.77 1.89
C THR A 71 0.61 15.38 2.39
N LYS A 72 1.45 14.73 3.19
CA LYS A 72 1.23 13.37 3.71
C LYS A 72 -0.15 13.15 4.35
N PRO A 73 -0.70 14.07 5.17
CA PRO A 73 -2.04 13.89 5.75
C PRO A 73 -3.15 13.89 4.69
N GLU A 74 -3.04 14.77 3.69
CA GLU A 74 -4.00 14.86 2.59
C GLU A 74 -3.91 13.62 1.69
N LEU A 75 -2.70 13.16 1.39
CA LEU A 75 -2.45 11.95 0.62
C LEU A 75 -3.04 10.72 1.29
N LEU A 76 -2.88 10.58 2.61
CA LEU A 76 -3.52 9.51 3.37
C LEU A 76 -5.03 9.55 3.21
N ALA A 77 -5.66 10.73 3.33
CA ALA A 77 -7.11 10.86 3.15
C ALA A 77 -7.57 10.46 1.74
N ARG A 78 -6.82 10.84 0.69
CA ARG A 78 -7.11 10.43 -0.69
C ARG A 78 -6.96 8.93 -0.90
N ILE A 79 -5.91 8.32 -0.35
CA ILE A 79 -5.69 6.87 -0.41
C ILE A 79 -6.84 6.13 0.30
N GLU A 80 -7.32 6.64 1.44
CA GLU A 80 -8.47 6.05 2.13
C GLU A 80 -9.74 6.05 1.28
N GLN A 81 -9.95 7.02 0.40
CA GLN A 81 -11.09 7.01 -0.54
C GLN A 81 -10.98 5.89 -1.57
N VAL A 82 -9.76 5.51 -1.95
CA VAL A 82 -9.50 4.49 -2.98
C VAL A 82 -9.57 3.07 -2.42
N VAL A 83 -8.91 2.82 -1.29
CA VAL A 83 -8.78 1.46 -0.73
C VAL A 83 -9.58 1.21 0.54
N GLY A 84 -10.19 2.25 1.10
CA GLY A 84 -10.98 2.18 2.34
C GLY A 84 -10.23 2.70 3.56
N LYS A 85 -11.01 3.17 4.54
CA LYS A 85 -10.52 3.79 5.78
C LYS A 85 -9.64 2.82 6.59
N GLY A 86 -8.52 3.32 7.10
CA GLY A 86 -7.62 2.57 7.99
C GLY A 86 -6.84 1.43 7.32
N VAL A 87 -6.97 1.26 6.00
CA VAL A 87 -6.17 0.30 5.22
C VAL A 87 -4.72 0.76 5.12
N VAL A 88 -4.51 2.02 4.74
CA VAL A 88 -3.21 2.69 4.80
C VAL A 88 -3.23 3.64 5.99
N ARG A 89 -2.27 3.47 6.89
CA ARG A 89 -2.11 4.21 8.14
C ARG A 89 -0.88 5.12 8.11
N GLU A 90 0.09 4.76 7.27
CA GLU A 90 1.36 5.44 7.18
C GLU A 90 1.88 5.39 5.74
N ILE A 91 2.52 6.47 5.30
CA ILE A 91 3.32 6.51 4.07
C ILE A 91 4.79 6.55 4.48
N PHE A 92 5.60 5.67 3.92
CA PHE A 92 7.05 5.67 4.11
C PHE A 92 7.72 6.07 2.80
N LEU A 93 8.52 7.13 2.86
CA LEU A 93 9.25 7.66 1.72
C LEU A 93 10.66 7.06 1.71
N SER A 94 10.92 6.22 0.70
CA SER A 94 12.21 5.57 0.40
C SER A 94 13.07 6.42 -0.50
#